data_AF-A0A7C4AHH1-F1
#
_entry.id   AF-A0A7C4AHH1-F1
#
_cell.length_a   1.000
_cell.length_b   1.000
_cell.length_c   1.000
_cell.angle_alpha   90.00
_cell.angle_beta   90.00
_cell.angle_gamma   90.00
#
_symmetry.space_group_name_H-M   'P 1'
#
loop_
_entity.id
_entity.type
_entity.pdbx_description
1 polymer ?
#
loop_
_entity_poly.entity_id
_entity_poly.type
_entity_poly.pdbx_seq_one_letter_code
_entity_poly.pdbx_strand_id
1 'polypeptide(L)'
;MIHGLEELLGAVNATGTQLQASAGRIAATARQIEAAATQQAASTVEVGATSKEISSTAGELAESMTEVLDAASRSSHLASEGRESLARMGQAMDGLSGAGREMAAKLALIREKAGGIGQMLTTIGKVAAQTNLLSLIAAIEAEKAGEYGPGFAVVAREIRRLADQTASAALDIERTVRDMQASVQAGAAAMEGFESLTGQTAETSRAVNAKLGRIIES
;
A
#
# COMPACT_ATOMS: atom_id res chain seq x y z
N MET A 1 52.63 -103.22 32.46
CA MET A 1 52.21 -103.08 31.05
C MET A 1 50.70 -103.10 30.88
N ILE A 2 49.98 -104.11 31.40
CA ILE A 2 48.52 -104.23 31.20
C ILE A 2 47.74 -103.03 31.79
N HIS A 3 48.06 -102.59 33.01
CA HIS A 3 47.40 -101.44 33.65
C HIS A 3 47.58 -100.10 32.91
N GLY A 4 48.77 -99.84 32.36
CA GLY A 4 49.01 -98.63 31.56
C GLY A 4 48.34 -98.66 30.18
N LEU A 5 48.04 -99.86 29.66
CA LEU A 5 47.26 -100.04 28.45
C LEU A 5 45.76 -99.78 28.71
N GLU A 6 45.24 -100.23 29.86
CA GLU A 6 43.86 -99.96 30.29
C GLU A 6 43.61 -98.46 30.55
N GLU A 7 44.55 -97.76 31.19
CA GLU A 7 44.48 -96.30 31.35
C GLU A 7 44.52 -95.55 30.01
N LEU A 8 45.39 -95.96 29.08
CA LEU A 8 45.45 -95.40 27.73
C LEU A 8 44.15 -95.66 26.95
N LEU A 9 43.59 -96.87 27.03
CA LEU A 9 42.34 -97.21 26.36
C LEU A 9 41.17 -96.38 26.93
N GLY A 10 41.12 -96.21 28.25
CA GLY A 10 40.15 -95.35 28.92
C GLY A 10 40.29 -93.88 28.51
N ALA A 11 41.52 -93.37 28.47
CA ALA A 11 41.81 -92.01 28.01
C ALA A 11 41.45 -91.80 26.53
N VAL A 12 41.77 -92.74 25.65
CA VAL A 12 41.40 -92.69 24.23
C VAL A 12 39.89 -92.70 24.05
N ASN A 13 39.17 -93.56 24.79
CA ASN A 13 37.70 -93.60 24.73
C ASN A 13 37.07 -92.29 25.24
N ALA A 14 37.57 -91.74 26.35
CA ALA A 14 37.13 -90.44 26.87
C ALA A 14 37.43 -89.29 25.90
N THR A 15 38.58 -89.33 25.23
CA THR A 15 38.94 -88.34 24.21
C THR A 15 38.05 -88.48 22.97
N GLY A 16 37.72 -89.71 22.58
CA GLY A 16 36.79 -90.01 21.48
C GLY A 16 35.38 -89.50 21.73
N THR A 17 34.84 -89.71 22.94
CA THR A 17 33.51 -89.18 23.31
C THR A 17 33.51 -87.65 23.38
N GLN A 18 34.59 -87.04 23.91
CA GLN A 18 34.75 -85.58 23.91
C GLN A 18 34.86 -84.99 22.51
N LEU A 19 35.56 -85.68 21.60
CA LEU A 19 35.64 -85.30 20.19
C LEU A 19 34.28 -85.40 19.50
N GLN A 20 33.52 -86.46 19.75
CA GLN A 20 32.18 -86.63 19.19
C GLN A 20 31.21 -85.55 19.68
N ALA A 21 31.26 -85.20 20.97
CA ALA A 21 30.48 -84.09 21.53
C ALA A 21 30.88 -82.73 20.90
N SER A 22 32.18 -82.51 20.70
CA SER A 22 32.70 -81.29 20.06
C SER A 22 32.27 -81.20 18.59
N ALA A 23 32.34 -82.29 17.83
CA ALA A 23 31.88 -82.37 16.45
C ALA A 23 30.37 -82.10 16.34
N GLY A 24 29.57 -82.65 17.26
CA GLY A 24 28.14 -82.38 17.36
C GLY A 24 27.83 -80.90 17.62
N ARG A 25 28.58 -80.27 18.53
CA ARG A 25 28.49 -78.81 18.77
C ARG A 25 28.86 -78.00 17.52
N ILE A 26 29.95 -78.33 16.84
CA ILE A 26 30.38 -77.66 15.60
C ILE A 26 29.28 -77.77 14.54
N ALA A 27 28.69 -78.96 14.34
CA ALA A 27 27.62 -79.15 13.37
C ALA A 27 26.34 -78.37 13.72
N ALA A 28 26.05 -78.17 15.01
CA ALA A 28 24.94 -77.32 15.45
C ALA A 28 25.24 -75.83 15.17
N THR A 29 26.45 -75.36 15.51
CA THR A 29 26.88 -73.99 15.25
C THR A 29 26.94 -73.69 13.74
N ALA A 30 27.41 -74.61 12.92
CA ALA A 30 27.42 -74.46 11.47
C ALA A 30 26.01 -74.25 10.89
N ARG A 31 25.02 -75.01 11.36
CA ARG A 31 23.61 -74.83 10.98
C ARG A 31 23.05 -73.47 11.43
N GLN A 32 23.44 -72.99 12.62
CA GLN A 32 23.07 -71.64 13.07
C GLN A 32 23.70 -70.54 12.19
N ILE A 33 24.97 -70.71 11.78
CA ILE A 33 25.65 -69.78 10.87
C ILE A 33 24.98 -69.76 9.51
N GLU A 34 24.60 -70.92 8.95
CA GLU A 34 23.90 -71.01 7.67
C GLU A 34 22.54 -70.28 7.71
N ALA A 35 21.77 -70.48 8.79
CA ALA A 35 20.51 -69.76 8.99
C ALA A 35 20.73 -68.24 9.12
N ALA A 36 21.74 -67.82 9.89
CA ALA A 36 22.09 -66.41 10.04
C ALA A 36 22.57 -65.78 8.72
N ALA A 37 23.35 -66.50 7.91
CA ALA A 37 23.83 -66.04 6.60
C ALA A 37 22.67 -65.88 5.62
N THR A 38 21.69 -66.79 5.64
CA THR A 38 20.47 -66.70 4.82
C THR A 38 19.64 -65.47 5.21
N GLN A 39 19.45 -65.24 6.52
CA GLN A 39 18.76 -64.05 7.01
C GLN A 39 19.51 -62.76 6.62
N GLN A 40 20.83 -62.74 6.77
CA GLN A 40 21.67 -61.60 6.41
C GLN A 40 21.59 -61.29 4.91
N ALA A 41 21.56 -62.32 4.05
CA ALA A 41 21.39 -62.15 2.61
C ALA A 41 20.04 -61.51 2.28
N ALA A 42 18.95 -61.96 2.92
CA ALA A 42 17.63 -61.36 2.76
C ALA A 42 17.61 -59.88 3.18
N SER A 43 18.16 -59.55 4.36
CA SER A 43 18.27 -58.17 4.82
C SER A 43 19.12 -57.31 3.88
N THR A 44 20.18 -57.86 3.26
CA THR A 44 21.01 -57.11 2.30
C THR A 44 20.24 -56.73 1.03
N VAL A 45 19.37 -57.61 0.55
CA VAL A 45 18.48 -57.32 -0.60
C VAL A 45 17.50 -56.20 -0.26
N GLU A 46 16.91 -56.23 0.94
CA GLU A 46 15.99 -55.20 1.43
C GLU A 46 16.70 -53.83 1.57
N VAL A 47 17.91 -53.82 2.12
CA VAL A 47 18.76 -52.61 2.19
C VAL A 47 19.08 -52.07 0.79
N GLY A 48 19.32 -52.94 -0.19
CA GLY A 48 19.54 -52.54 -1.58
C GLY A 48 18.31 -51.89 -2.22
N ALA A 49 17.13 -52.45 -1.98
CA ALA A 49 15.87 -51.91 -2.48
C ALA A 49 15.56 -50.53 -1.88
N THR A 50 15.65 -50.40 -0.56
CA THR A 50 15.45 -49.13 0.16
C THR A 50 16.47 -48.07 -0.24
N SER A 51 17.74 -48.44 -0.46
CA SER A 51 18.75 -47.51 -0.97
C SER A 51 18.41 -46.96 -2.35
N LYS A 52 17.80 -47.77 -3.22
CA LYS A 52 17.35 -47.35 -4.55
C LYS A 52 16.16 -46.40 -4.47
N GLU A 53 15.21 -46.64 -3.58
CA GLU A 53 14.11 -45.71 -3.29
C GLU A 53 14.63 -44.37 -2.78
N ILE A 54 15.54 -44.38 -1.80
CA ILE A 54 16.17 -43.16 -1.27
C ILE A 54 16.85 -42.36 -2.39
N SER A 55 17.58 -43.03 -3.28
CA SER A 55 18.23 -42.36 -4.42
C SER A 55 17.23 -41.72 -5.38
N SER A 56 16.07 -42.35 -5.59
CA SER A 56 14.99 -41.79 -6.43
C SER A 56 14.41 -40.54 -5.79
N THR A 57 14.03 -40.62 -4.51
CA THR A 57 13.46 -39.50 -3.75
C THR A 57 14.46 -38.34 -3.63
N ALA A 58 15.75 -38.62 -3.51
CA ALA A 58 16.79 -37.58 -3.50
C ALA A 58 16.87 -36.84 -4.85
N GLY A 59 16.64 -37.53 -5.98
CA GLY A 59 16.56 -36.92 -7.31
C GLY A 59 15.35 -35.99 -7.45
N GLU A 60 14.17 -36.47 -7.05
CA GLU A 60 12.93 -35.68 -7.06
C GLU A 60 13.03 -34.43 -6.15
N LEU A 61 13.69 -34.58 -4.99
CA LEU A 61 13.95 -33.47 -4.09
C LEU A 61 14.88 -32.43 -4.73
N ALA A 62 15.93 -32.85 -5.44
CA ALA A 62 16.83 -31.93 -6.13
C ALA A 62 16.14 -31.14 -7.24
N GLU A 63 15.25 -31.79 -8.01
CA GLU A 63 14.43 -31.14 -9.03
C GLU A 63 13.47 -30.12 -8.39
N SER A 64 12.76 -30.53 -7.33
CA SER A 64 11.88 -29.64 -6.57
C SER A 64 12.61 -28.41 -6.00
N MET A 65 13.84 -28.59 -5.53
CA MET A 65 14.67 -27.48 -5.02
C MET A 65 15.08 -26.52 -6.14
N THR A 66 15.29 -27.02 -7.36
CA THR A 66 15.58 -26.16 -8.53
C THR A 66 14.37 -25.28 -8.86
N GLU A 67 13.16 -25.83 -8.84
CA GLU A 67 11.93 -25.05 -9.05
C GLU A 67 11.71 -23.98 -7.97
N VAL A 68 12.02 -24.31 -6.71
CA VAL A 68 11.94 -23.36 -5.59
C VAL A 68 12.92 -22.20 -5.77
N LEU A 69 14.15 -22.48 -6.21
CA LEU A 69 15.16 -21.45 -6.50
C LEU A 69 14.71 -20.53 -7.64
N ASP A 70 14.16 -21.09 -8.72
CA ASP A 70 13.62 -20.30 -9.83
C ASP A 70 12.43 -19.44 -9.42
N ALA A 71 11.54 -19.96 -8.57
CA ALA A 71 10.43 -19.21 -8.01
C ALA A 71 10.93 -18.06 -7.10
N ALA A 72 11.93 -18.31 -6.26
CA ALA A 72 12.54 -17.30 -5.41
C ALA A 72 13.22 -16.19 -6.24
N SER A 73 13.97 -16.56 -7.28
CA SER A 73 14.62 -15.61 -8.20
C SER A 73 13.60 -14.72 -8.91
N ARG A 74 12.49 -15.30 -9.41
CA ARG A 74 11.39 -14.53 -10.03
C ARG A 74 10.72 -13.59 -9.03
N SER A 75 10.49 -14.05 -7.80
CA SER A 75 9.91 -13.22 -6.73
C SER A 75 10.80 -12.02 -6.40
N SER A 76 12.12 -12.22 -6.29
CA SER A 76 13.09 -11.15 -6.07
C SER A 76 13.09 -10.13 -7.22
N HIS A 77 13.01 -10.60 -8.47
CA HIS A 77 12.94 -9.72 -9.63
C HIS A 77 11.66 -8.86 -9.63
N LEU A 78 10.49 -9.47 -9.42
CA LEU A 78 9.21 -8.76 -9.31
C LEU A 78 9.20 -7.76 -8.14
N ALA A 79 9.82 -8.10 -7.00
CA ALA A 79 9.97 -7.18 -5.89
C ALA A 79 10.83 -5.96 -6.27
N SER A 80 11.89 -6.16 -7.07
CA SER A 80 12.73 -5.07 -7.57
C SER A 80 11.96 -4.13 -8.50
N GLU A 81 11.21 -4.66 -9.46
CA GLU A 81 10.34 -3.86 -10.34
C GLU A 81 9.25 -3.10 -9.55
N GLY A 82 8.70 -3.74 -8.51
CA GLY A 82 7.76 -3.13 -7.58
C GLY A 82 8.38 -1.94 -6.85
N ARG A 83 9.63 -2.04 -6.38
CA ARG A 83 10.33 -0.92 -5.74
C ARG A 83 10.53 0.27 -6.68
N GLU A 84 10.91 0.00 -7.93
CA GLU A 84 11.08 1.06 -8.93
C GLU A 84 9.75 1.77 -9.21
N SER A 85 8.66 1.01 -9.33
CA SER A 85 7.31 1.56 -9.50
C SER A 85 6.86 2.41 -8.31
N LEU A 86 7.15 1.97 -7.07
CA LEU A 86 6.86 2.75 -5.87
C LEU A 86 7.72 4.01 -5.76
N ALA A 87 8.96 3.98 -6.24
CA ALA A 87 9.81 5.17 -6.30
C ALA A 87 9.24 6.22 -7.27
N ARG A 88 8.80 5.80 -8.46
CA ARG A 88 8.07 6.67 -9.41
C ARG A 88 6.78 7.21 -8.80
N MET A 89 6.03 6.37 -8.08
CA MET A 89 4.83 6.81 -7.37
C MET A 89 5.15 7.87 -6.31
N GLY A 90 6.26 7.73 -5.57
CA GLY A 90 6.73 8.73 -4.63
C GLY A 90 6.99 10.08 -5.29
N GLN A 91 7.70 10.10 -6.43
CA GLN A 91 7.95 11.33 -7.19
C GLN A 91 6.64 11.97 -7.70
N ALA A 92 5.69 11.16 -8.15
CA ALA A 92 4.38 11.65 -8.56
C ALA A 92 3.62 12.29 -7.38
N MET A 93 3.65 11.67 -6.19
CA MET A 93 3.02 12.23 -4.99
C MET A 93 3.67 13.56 -4.56
N ASP A 94 4.99 13.69 -4.66
CA ASP A 94 5.67 14.96 -4.39
C ASP A 94 5.22 16.07 -5.37
N GLY A 95 5.05 15.71 -6.65
CA GLY A 95 4.48 16.60 -7.67
C GLY A 95 3.03 17.00 -7.38
N LEU A 96 2.18 16.04 -6.99
CA LEU A 96 0.80 16.30 -6.59
C LEU A 96 0.74 17.22 -5.37
N SER A 97 1.60 17.02 -4.38
CA SER A 97 1.70 17.90 -3.20
C SER A 97 2.10 19.34 -3.60
N GLY A 98 3.03 19.48 -4.55
CA GLY A 98 3.37 20.79 -5.12
C GLY A 98 2.19 21.47 -5.81
N ALA A 99 1.48 20.75 -6.67
CA ALA A 99 0.31 21.27 -7.37
C ALA A 99 -0.85 21.62 -6.41
N GLY A 100 -1.06 20.83 -5.37
CA GLY A 100 -2.04 21.09 -4.31
C GLY A 100 -1.76 22.41 -3.59
N ARG A 101 -0.50 22.63 -3.18
CA ARG A 101 -0.07 23.91 -2.55
C ARG A 101 -0.27 25.10 -3.47
N GLU A 102 0.03 24.96 -4.76
CA GLU A 102 -0.19 26.04 -5.73
C GLU A 102 -1.69 26.37 -5.85
N MET A 103 -2.54 25.34 -5.96
CA MET A 103 -3.99 25.52 -6.03
C MET A 103 -4.55 26.22 -4.79
N ALA A 104 -4.10 25.80 -3.59
CA ALA A 104 -4.47 26.45 -2.34
C ALA A 104 -4.08 27.94 -2.32
N ALA A 105 -2.88 28.28 -2.80
CA ALA A 105 -2.44 29.67 -2.92
C ALA A 105 -3.31 30.48 -3.91
N LYS A 106 -3.70 29.90 -5.05
CA LYS A 106 -4.60 30.56 -6.01
C LYS A 106 -5.99 30.80 -5.40
N LEU A 107 -6.54 29.81 -4.69
CA LEU A 107 -7.82 29.94 -3.99
C LEU A 107 -7.77 31.04 -2.92
N ALA A 108 -6.67 31.12 -2.16
CA ALA A 108 -6.47 32.20 -1.19
C ALA A 108 -6.48 33.59 -1.85
N LEU A 109 -5.81 33.75 -3.00
CA LEU A 109 -5.83 34.98 -3.77
C LEU A 109 -7.24 35.33 -4.27
N ILE A 110 -7.99 34.35 -4.77
CA ILE A 110 -9.37 34.56 -5.22
C ILE A 110 -10.25 35.03 -4.05
N ARG A 111 -10.09 34.42 -2.86
CA ARG A 111 -10.80 34.82 -1.64
C ARG A 111 -10.51 36.27 -1.26
N GLU A 112 -9.24 36.68 -1.31
CA GLU A 112 -8.82 38.07 -1.04
C GLU A 112 -9.47 39.05 -2.03
N LYS A 113 -9.40 38.75 -3.33
CA LYS A 113 -10.01 39.61 -4.38
C LYS A 113 -11.52 39.71 -4.22
N ALA A 114 -12.20 38.60 -3.94
CA ALA A 114 -13.64 38.61 -3.69
C ALA A 114 -14.02 39.46 -2.47
N GLY A 115 -13.21 39.42 -1.40
CA GLY A 115 -13.35 40.31 -0.25
C GLY A 115 -13.24 41.80 -0.63
N GLY A 116 -12.26 42.15 -1.46
CA GLY A 116 -12.11 43.51 -2.00
C GLY A 116 -13.32 43.96 -2.82
N ILE A 117 -13.90 43.09 -3.65
CA ILE A 117 -15.10 43.39 -4.43
C ILE A 117 -16.29 43.67 -3.50
N GLY A 118 -16.48 42.88 -2.45
CA GLY A 118 -17.54 43.10 -1.45
C GLY A 118 -17.48 44.49 -0.81
N GLN A 119 -16.27 44.99 -0.52
CA GLN A 119 -16.08 46.34 0.02
C GLN A 119 -16.39 47.44 -1.01
N MET A 120 -16.05 47.22 -2.29
CA MET A 120 -16.45 48.12 -3.38
C MET A 120 -17.96 48.17 -3.55
N LEU A 121 -18.65 47.03 -3.52
CA LEU A 121 -20.11 46.96 -3.63
C LEU A 121 -20.81 47.68 -2.48
N THR A 122 -20.29 47.54 -1.25
CA THR A 122 -20.77 48.32 -0.10
C THR A 122 -20.66 49.83 -0.35
N THR A 123 -19.58 50.27 -0.99
CA THR A 123 -19.37 51.69 -1.34
C THR A 123 -20.32 52.14 -2.44
N ILE A 124 -20.50 51.33 -3.48
CA ILE A 124 -21.46 51.60 -4.57
C ILE A 124 -22.88 51.70 -4.02
N GLY A 125 -23.29 50.80 -3.13
CA GLY A 125 -24.59 50.86 -2.46
C GLY A 125 -24.80 52.15 -1.68
N LYS A 126 -23.77 52.63 -0.96
CA LYS A 126 -23.81 53.93 -0.27
C LYS A 126 -23.94 55.10 -1.24
N VAL A 127 -23.19 55.10 -2.34
CA VAL A 127 -23.26 56.15 -3.38
C VAL A 127 -24.63 56.15 -4.06
N ALA A 128 -25.19 54.98 -4.38
CA ALA A 128 -26.52 54.85 -4.94
C ALA A 128 -27.59 55.38 -3.98
N ALA A 129 -27.53 55.04 -2.69
CA ALA A 129 -28.44 55.56 -1.67
C ALA A 129 -28.34 57.08 -1.50
N GLN A 130 -27.13 57.63 -1.53
CA GLN A 130 -26.90 59.08 -1.46
C GLN A 130 -27.42 59.79 -2.71
N THR A 131 -27.21 59.21 -3.90
CA THR A 131 -27.71 59.74 -5.18
C THR A 131 -29.23 59.72 -5.21
N ASN A 132 -29.85 58.65 -4.69
CA ASN A 132 -31.30 58.54 -4.52
C ASN A 132 -31.83 59.68 -3.62
N LEU A 133 -31.19 59.92 -2.47
CA LEU A 133 -31.56 61.01 -1.56
C LEU A 133 -31.41 62.39 -2.21
N LEU A 134 -30.30 62.65 -2.91
CA LEU A 134 -30.08 63.88 -3.68
C LEU A 134 -31.16 64.10 -4.75
N SER A 135 -31.54 63.04 -5.47
CA SER A 135 -32.59 63.09 -6.48
C SER A 135 -33.96 63.42 -5.90
N LEU A 136 -34.25 62.93 -4.69
CA LEU A 136 -35.47 63.26 -3.97
C LEU A 136 -35.52 64.75 -3.59
N ILE A 137 -34.41 65.28 -3.07
CA ILE A 137 -34.30 66.72 -2.76
C ILE A 137 -34.50 67.55 -4.03
N ALA A 138 -33.87 67.16 -5.14
CA ALA A 138 -34.03 67.83 -6.43
C ALA A 138 -35.47 67.77 -6.97
N ALA A 139 -36.18 66.66 -6.78
CA ALA A 139 -37.59 66.54 -7.16
C ALA A 139 -38.49 67.48 -6.32
N ILE A 140 -38.23 67.58 -5.02
CA ILE A 140 -38.95 68.50 -4.12
C ILE A 140 -38.68 69.97 -4.51
N GLU A 141 -37.44 70.31 -4.81
CA GLU A 141 -37.08 71.68 -5.20
C GLU A 141 -37.63 72.04 -6.60
N ALA A 142 -37.73 71.07 -7.50
CA ALA A 142 -38.38 71.24 -8.80
C ALA A 142 -39.89 71.51 -8.66
N GLU A 143 -40.59 70.83 -7.76
CA GLU A 143 -42.00 71.13 -7.43
C GLU A 143 -42.16 72.55 -6.86
N LYS A 144 -41.22 73.00 -6.02
CA LYS A 144 -41.21 74.38 -5.47
C LYS A 144 -40.98 75.46 -6.52
N ALA A 145 -40.27 75.17 -7.61
CA ALA A 145 -39.92 76.14 -8.65
C ALA A 145 -41.08 76.55 -9.58
N GLY A 146 -42.28 75.98 -9.40
CA GLY A 146 -43.49 76.38 -10.13
C GLY A 146 -43.36 76.18 -11.65
N GLU A 147 -43.61 77.21 -12.45
CA GLU A 147 -43.57 77.14 -13.93
C GLU A 147 -42.19 76.74 -14.51
N TYR A 148 -41.09 76.96 -13.78
CA TYR A 148 -39.73 76.63 -14.25
C TYR A 148 -39.27 75.21 -13.85
N GLY A 149 -40.02 74.53 -12.99
CA GLY A 149 -39.70 73.21 -12.42
C GLY A 149 -39.93 71.94 -13.28
N PRO A 150 -40.84 71.90 -14.28
CA PRO A 150 -41.24 70.64 -14.92
C PRO A 150 -40.08 69.85 -15.55
N GLY A 151 -39.13 70.54 -16.19
CA GLY A 151 -37.93 69.89 -16.77
C GLY A 151 -37.01 69.28 -15.71
N PHE A 152 -36.80 69.99 -14.59
CA PHE A 152 -35.99 69.51 -13.48
C PHE A 152 -36.63 68.33 -12.74
N ALA A 153 -37.97 68.30 -12.64
CA ALA A 153 -38.70 67.19 -12.03
C ALA A 153 -38.60 65.88 -12.84
N VAL A 154 -38.50 65.97 -14.17
CA VAL A 154 -38.25 64.80 -15.03
C VAL A 154 -36.83 64.27 -14.83
N VAL A 155 -35.83 65.15 -14.82
CA VAL A 155 -34.42 64.77 -14.60
C VAL A 155 -34.24 64.15 -13.21
N ALA A 156 -34.83 64.73 -12.16
CA ALA A 156 -34.75 64.20 -10.80
C ALA A 156 -35.37 62.79 -10.68
N ARG A 157 -36.50 62.53 -11.34
CA ARG A 157 -37.09 61.19 -11.41
C ARG A 157 -36.21 60.18 -12.14
N GLU A 158 -35.55 60.60 -13.21
CA GLU A 158 -34.65 59.72 -13.96
C GLU A 158 -33.37 59.39 -13.17
N ILE A 159 -32.79 60.37 -12.46
CA ILE A 159 -31.66 60.13 -11.54
C ILE A 159 -32.08 59.16 -10.44
N ARG A 160 -33.28 59.32 -9.87
CA ARG A 160 -33.82 58.41 -8.86
C ARG A 160 -33.91 56.98 -9.39
N ARG A 161 -34.49 56.81 -10.58
CA ARG A 161 -34.64 55.52 -11.26
C ARG A 161 -33.28 54.85 -11.49
N LEU A 162 -32.28 55.61 -11.94
CA LEU A 162 -30.91 55.11 -12.13
C LEU A 162 -30.22 54.74 -10.82
N ALA A 163 -30.45 55.51 -9.75
CA ALA A 163 -29.91 55.21 -8.42
C ALA A 163 -30.49 53.90 -7.86
N ASP A 164 -31.80 53.70 -7.96
CA ASP A 164 -32.47 52.47 -7.54
C ASP A 164 -31.99 51.26 -8.38
N GLN A 165 -31.84 51.43 -9.71
CA GLN A 165 -31.26 50.40 -10.58
C GLN A 165 -29.81 50.06 -10.20
N THR A 166 -29.01 51.05 -9.87
CA THR A 166 -27.61 50.86 -9.45
C THR A 166 -27.55 50.09 -8.12
N ALA A 167 -28.40 50.43 -7.16
CA ALA A 167 -28.48 49.73 -5.88
C ALA A 167 -28.90 48.26 -6.06
N SER A 168 -29.90 47.99 -6.91
CA SER A 168 -30.33 46.64 -7.24
C SER A 168 -29.21 45.83 -7.90
N ALA A 169 -28.52 46.40 -8.89
CA ALA A 169 -27.42 45.73 -9.58
C ALA A 169 -26.25 45.44 -8.61
N ALA A 170 -25.94 46.36 -7.69
CA ALA A 170 -24.92 46.14 -6.67
C ALA A 170 -25.27 44.97 -5.74
N LEU A 171 -26.53 44.84 -5.32
CA LEU A 171 -27.01 43.72 -4.50
C LEU A 171 -26.91 42.38 -5.23
N ASP A 172 -27.26 42.35 -6.53
CA ASP A 172 -27.15 41.13 -7.33
C ASP A 172 -25.70 40.67 -7.46
N ILE A 173 -24.77 41.59 -7.73
CA ILE A 173 -23.32 41.28 -7.76
C ILE A 173 -22.84 40.83 -6.39
N GLU A 174 -23.33 41.44 -5.30
CA GLU A 174 -22.94 41.06 -3.94
C GLU A 174 -23.33 39.61 -3.62
N ARG A 175 -24.52 39.17 -4.06
CA ARG A 175 -24.93 37.78 -3.94
C ARG A 175 -23.99 36.85 -4.69
N THR A 176 -23.67 37.17 -5.95
CA THR A 176 -22.72 36.36 -6.75
C THR A 176 -21.33 36.29 -6.12
N VAL A 177 -20.85 37.39 -5.53
CA VAL A 177 -19.56 37.43 -4.82
C VAL A 177 -19.60 36.56 -3.56
N ARG A 178 -20.71 36.55 -2.81
CA ARG A 178 -20.89 35.66 -1.66
C ARG A 178 -20.88 34.18 -2.07
N ASP A 179 -21.59 33.82 -3.14
CA ASP A 179 -21.59 32.45 -3.66
C ASP A 179 -20.18 32.02 -4.13
N MET A 180 -19.45 32.93 -4.74
CA MET A 180 -18.05 32.73 -5.13
C MET A 180 -17.15 32.51 -3.91
N GLN A 181 -17.30 33.31 -2.84
CA GLN A 181 -16.54 33.12 -1.60
C GLN A 181 -16.81 31.76 -0.95
N ALA A 182 -18.08 31.34 -0.89
CA ALA A 182 -18.46 30.03 -0.37
C ALA A 182 -17.85 28.89 -1.18
N SER A 183 -17.88 29.00 -2.52
CA SER A 183 -17.27 28.02 -3.43
C SER A 183 -15.76 27.93 -3.25
N VAL A 184 -15.08 29.06 -3.09
CA VAL A 184 -13.63 29.10 -2.83
C VAL A 184 -13.28 28.49 -1.48
N GLN A 185 -14.08 28.74 -0.44
CA GLN A 185 -13.87 28.13 0.87
C GLN A 185 -14.03 26.62 0.84
N ALA A 186 -15.05 26.11 0.13
CA ALA A 186 -15.24 24.68 -0.08
C ALA A 186 -14.05 24.07 -0.86
N GLY A 187 -13.57 24.76 -1.90
CA GLY A 187 -12.39 24.35 -2.66
C GLY A 187 -11.12 24.29 -1.80
N ALA A 188 -10.92 25.26 -0.90
CA ALA A 188 -9.77 25.28 -0.01
C ALA A 188 -9.78 24.10 0.98
N ALA A 189 -10.93 23.81 1.59
CA ALA A 189 -11.09 22.64 2.47
C ALA A 189 -10.85 21.31 1.72
N ALA A 190 -11.30 21.22 0.46
CA ALA A 190 -11.02 20.05 -0.39
C ALA A 190 -9.51 19.90 -0.67
N MET A 191 -8.77 21.00 -0.83
CA MET A 191 -7.31 20.96 -1.02
C MET A 191 -6.57 20.49 0.24
N GLU A 192 -7.02 20.86 1.44
CA GLU A 192 -6.44 20.34 2.69
C GLU A 192 -6.61 18.82 2.81
N GLY A 193 -7.80 18.30 2.45
CA GLY A 193 -8.04 16.86 2.38
C GLY A 193 -7.19 16.16 1.34
N PHE A 194 -7.00 16.78 0.17
CA PHE A 194 -6.14 16.28 -0.90
C PHE A 194 -4.66 16.20 -0.48
N GLU A 195 -4.14 17.21 0.23
CA GLU A 195 -2.77 17.18 0.76
C GLU A 195 -2.57 16.05 1.78
N SER A 196 -3.52 15.88 2.70
CA SER A 196 -3.49 14.79 3.68
C SER A 196 -3.46 13.41 3.00
N LEU A 197 -4.34 13.19 2.01
CA LEU A 197 -4.40 11.93 1.26
C LEU A 197 -3.12 11.65 0.48
N THR A 198 -2.57 12.68 -0.16
CA THR A 198 -1.30 12.58 -0.90
C THR A 198 -0.15 12.22 0.06
N GLY A 199 -0.11 12.83 1.24
CA GLY A 199 0.87 12.52 2.29
C GLY A 199 0.78 11.07 2.79
N GLN A 200 -0.42 10.59 3.12
CA GLN A 200 -0.65 9.20 3.55
C GLN A 200 -0.27 8.19 2.46
N THR A 201 -0.56 8.51 1.20
CA THR A 201 -0.20 7.66 0.05
C THR A 201 1.31 7.58 -0.12
N ALA A 202 2.02 8.72 0.02
CA ALA A 202 3.47 8.76 -0.04
C ALA A 202 4.11 7.95 1.10
N GLU A 203 3.60 8.04 2.33
CA GLU A 203 4.07 7.26 3.47
C GLU A 203 3.85 5.76 3.26
N THR A 204 2.66 5.38 2.80
CA THR A 204 2.32 3.98 2.48
C THR A 204 3.25 3.44 1.39
N SER A 205 3.51 4.23 0.33
CA SER A 205 4.46 3.87 -0.72
C SER A 205 5.86 3.57 -0.17
N ARG A 206 6.38 4.44 0.71
CA ARG A 206 7.69 4.23 1.35
C ARG A 206 7.70 2.97 2.22
N ALA A 207 6.64 2.73 2.99
CA ALA A 207 6.53 1.53 3.82
C ALA A 207 6.51 0.24 2.99
N VAL A 208 5.79 0.21 1.87
CA VAL A 208 5.79 -0.94 0.96
C VAL A 208 7.17 -1.10 0.28
N ASN A 209 7.82 -0.02 -0.13
CA ASN A 209 9.15 -0.07 -0.74
C ASN A 209 10.18 -0.69 0.22
N ALA A 210 10.13 -0.32 1.50
CA ALA A 210 10.98 -0.92 2.54
C ALA A 210 10.72 -2.42 2.73
N LYS A 211 9.45 -2.85 2.71
CA LYS A 211 9.09 -4.28 2.79
C LYS A 211 9.59 -5.07 1.58
N LEU A 212 9.48 -4.52 0.38
CA LEU A 212 10.03 -5.15 -0.84
C LEU A 212 11.57 -5.21 -0.80
N GLY A 213 12.23 -4.20 -0.22
CA GLY A 213 13.68 -4.24 0.00
C GLY A 213 14.10 -5.45 0.83
N ARG A 214 13.37 -5.75 1.90
CA ARG A 214 13.64 -6.95 2.73
C ARG A 214 13.44 -8.27 1.97
N ILE A 215 12.49 -8.34 1.03
CA ILE A 215 12.27 -9.54 0.19
C ILE A 215 13.45 -9.77 -0.76
N ILE A 216 14.06 -8.70 -1.28
CA ILE A 216 15.21 -8.80 -2.19
C ILE A 216 16.49 -9.19 -1.43
N GLU A 217 16.62 -8.75 -0.18
CA GLU A 217 17.77 -9.03 0.69
C GLU A 217 17.70 -10.39 1.40
N SER A 218 16.54 -11.07 1.38
CA SER A 218 16.33 -12.40 2.00
C SER A 218 16.56 -13.52 1.01
#